data_AF-A0A519I6G1-F1
#
_entry.id   AF-A0A519I6G1-F1
#
_cell.length_a   1.000
_cell.length_b   1.000
_cell.length_c   1.000
_cell.angle_alpha   90.00
_cell.angle_beta   90.00
_cell.angle_gamma   90.00
#
_symmetry.space_group_name_H-M   'P 1'
#
loop_
_entity.id
_entity.type
_entity.pdbx_description
1 polymer ?
#
loop_
_entity_poly.entity_id
_entity_poly.type
_entity_poly.pdbx_seq_one_letter_code
_entity_poly.pdbx_strand_id
1 'polypeptide(L)'
;MKLLLFALPLLSVAAQAVEPAASAPRLVQKVVRSEDTRRDWELAYTLSGNRLSLRCVKSMTGRCGVRLVDAPNADSREAELYVEWLGVPVGSTVDRVIKGQAYALCFRPDVGDDKACDPLSALTPF
;
A
#
# COMPACT_ATOMS: atom_id res chain seq x y z
N MET A 1 65.44 -24.68 23.84
CA MET A 1 64.02 -24.99 23.58
C MET A 1 63.37 -23.75 23.01
N LYS A 2 63.01 -23.77 21.72
CA LYS A 2 62.58 -22.62 20.91
C LYS A 2 61.05 -22.68 20.81
N LEU A 3 60.33 -21.72 21.40
CA LEU A 3 58.88 -21.57 21.23
C LEU A 3 58.61 -20.85 19.90
N LEU A 4 57.97 -21.54 18.97
CA LEU A 4 57.44 -21.00 17.72
C LEU A 4 56.08 -20.33 18.01
N LEU A 5 56.04 -19.00 17.88
CA LEU A 5 54.81 -18.21 17.86
C LEU A 5 54.19 -18.32 16.46
N PHE A 6 53.01 -18.93 16.36
CA PHE A 6 52.18 -18.89 15.15
C PHE A 6 51.44 -17.55 15.09
N ALA A 7 51.77 -16.74 14.08
CA ALA A 7 50.99 -15.56 13.71
C ALA A 7 49.81 -15.98 12.82
N LEU A 8 48.57 -15.81 13.30
CA LEU A 8 47.37 -15.95 12.47
C LEU A 8 47.19 -14.71 11.57
N PRO A 9 46.79 -14.86 10.30
CA PRO A 9 46.41 -13.73 9.47
C PRO A 9 45.00 -13.26 9.86
N LEU A 10 44.89 -12.00 10.27
CA LEU A 10 43.60 -11.31 10.40
C LEU A 10 43.06 -11.07 8.97
N LEU A 11 42.16 -11.94 8.53
CA LEU A 11 41.38 -11.75 7.32
C LEU A 11 40.37 -10.61 7.56
N SER A 12 40.69 -9.42 7.05
CA SER A 12 39.76 -8.30 6.93
C SER A 12 38.59 -8.70 6.03
N VAL A 13 37.48 -9.09 6.64
CA VAL A 13 36.19 -9.21 5.95
C VAL A 13 35.72 -7.80 5.63
N ALA A 14 35.86 -7.38 4.38
CA ALA A 14 35.18 -6.20 3.87
C ALA A 14 33.68 -6.48 3.93
N ALA A 15 32.99 -5.86 4.88
CA ALA A 15 31.53 -5.82 4.90
C ALA A 15 31.08 -5.08 3.63
N GLN A 16 30.65 -5.82 2.62
CA GLN A 16 29.97 -5.26 1.46
C GLN A 16 28.66 -4.64 1.97
N ALA A 17 28.59 -3.31 1.93
CA ALA A 17 27.34 -2.60 2.06
C ALA A 17 26.46 -3.04 0.89
N VAL A 18 25.52 -3.93 1.15
CA VAL A 18 24.47 -4.30 0.21
C VAL A 18 23.61 -3.06 0.06
N GLU A 19 23.83 -2.28 -0.99
CA GLU A 19 22.86 -1.27 -1.42
C GLU A 19 21.51 -1.97 -1.57
N PRO A 20 20.43 -1.47 -0.94
CA PRO A 20 19.12 -2.03 -1.16
C PRO A 20 18.79 -1.82 -2.64
N ALA A 21 18.75 -2.92 -3.39
CA ALA A 21 18.35 -2.92 -4.79
C ALA A 21 17.06 -2.10 -4.91
N ALA A 22 17.12 -1.00 -5.69
CA ALA A 22 15.97 -0.17 -5.97
C ALA A 22 14.85 -1.07 -6.48
N SER A 23 13.84 -1.28 -5.65
CA SER A 23 12.73 -2.18 -5.93
C SER A 23 12.05 -1.68 -7.20
N ALA A 24 12.01 -2.52 -8.25
CA ALA A 24 11.31 -2.19 -9.48
C ALA A 24 9.88 -1.72 -9.15
N PRO A 25 9.34 -0.70 -9.84
CA PRO A 25 8.02 -0.16 -9.53
C PRO A 25 6.98 -1.28 -9.55
N ARG A 26 6.47 -1.63 -8.36
CA ARG A 26 5.56 -2.75 -8.19
C ARG A 26 4.18 -2.36 -8.70
N LEU A 27 3.79 -2.91 -9.85
CA LEU A 27 2.43 -2.80 -10.34
C LEU A 27 1.53 -3.69 -9.46
N VAL A 28 0.59 -3.08 -8.74
CA VAL A 28 -0.45 -3.79 -7.99
C VAL A 28 -1.78 -3.54 -8.68
N GLN A 29 -2.50 -4.58 -9.04
CA GLN A 29 -3.85 -4.49 -9.58
C GLN A 29 -4.76 -5.43 -8.82
N LYS A 30 -5.89 -4.93 -8.30
CA LYS A 30 -6.85 -5.74 -7.55
C LYS A 30 -8.27 -5.30 -7.89
N VAL A 31 -9.18 -6.26 -7.85
CA VAL A 31 -10.63 -6.02 -7.85
C VAL A 31 -11.15 -6.42 -6.49
N VAL A 32 -11.91 -5.52 -5.86
CA VAL A 32 -12.55 -5.74 -4.56
C VAL A 32 -14.05 -5.64 -4.76
N ARG A 33 -14.77 -6.57 -4.14
CA ARG A 33 -16.21 -6.74 -4.29
C ARG A 33 -16.84 -6.81 -2.90
N SER A 34 -18.11 -6.42 -2.82
CA SER A 34 -18.89 -6.68 -1.61
C SER A 34 -19.06 -8.19 -1.38
N GLU A 35 -18.87 -8.62 -0.14
CA GLU A 35 -19.30 -9.95 0.31
C GLU A 35 -20.79 -9.96 0.69
N ASP A 36 -21.36 -8.81 1.09
CA ASP A 36 -22.79 -8.67 1.37
C ASP A 36 -23.54 -8.40 0.05
N THR A 37 -24.33 -9.38 -0.37
CA THR A 37 -25.16 -9.32 -1.59
C THR A 37 -26.25 -8.23 -1.50
N ARG A 38 -26.56 -7.72 -0.31
CA ARG A 38 -27.52 -6.60 -0.13
C ARG A 38 -26.91 -5.24 -0.42
N ARG A 39 -25.58 -5.14 -0.46
CA ARG A 39 -24.83 -3.91 -0.76
C ARG A 39 -23.86 -4.20 -1.88
N ASP A 40 -24.39 -4.41 -3.08
CA ASP A 40 -23.62 -4.85 -4.23
C ASP A 40 -22.75 -3.71 -4.79
N TRP A 41 -21.43 -3.89 -4.72
CA TRP A 41 -20.45 -3.00 -5.31
C TRP A 41 -19.20 -3.76 -5.76
N GLU A 42 -18.54 -3.20 -6.77
CA GLU A 42 -17.27 -3.70 -7.31
C GLU A 42 -16.39 -2.51 -7.66
N LEU A 43 -15.16 -2.53 -7.17
CA LEU A 43 -14.16 -1.51 -7.44
C LEU A 43 -12.84 -2.17 -7.83
N ALA A 44 -12.25 -1.67 -8.89
CA ALA A 44 -10.90 -2.04 -9.31
C ALA A 44 -9.93 -0.93 -8.93
N TYR A 45 -8.72 -1.29 -8.51
CA TYR A 45 -7.65 -0.33 -8.36
C TYR A 45 -6.35 -0.83 -8.98
N THR A 46 -5.55 0.13 -9.44
CA THR A 46 -4.20 -0.09 -9.94
C THR A 46 -3.26 0.89 -9.26
N LEU A 47 -2.18 0.40 -8.65
CA LEU A 47 -1.07 1.19 -8.14
C LEU A 47 0.15 0.92 -9.02
N SER A 48 0.71 1.96 -9.62
CA SER A 48 1.94 1.90 -10.40
C SER A 48 2.86 3.03 -9.95
N GLY A 49 3.96 2.67 -9.27
CA GLY A 49 4.78 3.66 -8.58
C GLY A 49 3.95 4.41 -7.54
N ASN A 50 3.87 5.74 -7.66
CA ASN A 50 3.09 6.61 -6.79
C ASN A 50 1.72 7.01 -7.37
N ARG A 51 1.29 6.40 -8.48
CA ARG A 51 0.00 6.67 -9.10
C ARG A 51 -1.01 5.58 -8.75
N LEU A 52 -2.03 5.97 -7.99
CA LEU A 52 -3.19 5.15 -7.68
C LEU A 52 -4.34 5.51 -8.62
N SER A 53 -4.86 4.53 -9.33
CA SER A 53 -6.06 4.65 -10.17
C SER A 53 -7.18 3.83 -9.55
N LEU A 54 -8.34 4.46 -9.30
CA LEU A 54 -9.50 3.85 -8.67
C LEU A 54 -10.67 3.87 -9.65
N ARG A 55 -11.27 2.71 -9.94
CA ARG A 55 -12.39 2.59 -10.85
C ARG A 55 -13.56 1.90 -10.18
N CYS A 56 -14.67 2.61 -10.05
CA CYS A 56 -15.92 2.01 -9.58
C CYS A 56 -16.60 1.29 -10.75
N VAL A 57 -16.60 -0.03 -10.72
CA VAL A 57 -17.21 -0.88 -11.75
C VAL A 57 -18.71 -0.96 -11.53
N LYS A 58 -19.13 -1.13 -10.27
CA LYS A 58 -20.53 -1.29 -9.89
C LYS A 58 -20.78 -0.71 -8.51
N SER A 59 -21.94 -0.09 -8.31
CA SER A 59 -22.45 0.27 -6.99
C SER A 59 -23.96 0.51 -7.07
N MET A 60 -24.70 0.06 -6.07
CA MET A 60 -26.12 0.36 -5.91
C MET A 60 -26.42 1.84 -5.62
N THR A 61 -25.48 2.56 -5.00
CA THR A 61 -25.65 3.98 -4.63
C THR A 61 -25.18 4.94 -5.73
N GLY A 62 -24.67 4.40 -6.85
CA GLY A 62 -24.07 5.18 -7.94
C GLY A 62 -22.63 5.63 -7.67
N ARG A 63 -22.06 5.33 -6.49
CA ARG A 63 -20.65 5.63 -6.15
C ARG A 63 -20.02 4.52 -5.32
N CYS A 64 -18.71 4.36 -5.42
CA CYS A 64 -17.90 3.55 -4.53
C CYS A 64 -17.15 4.50 -3.57
N GLY A 65 -17.33 4.31 -2.27
CA GLY A 65 -16.60 5.03 -1.23
C GLY A 65 -15.22 4.41 -1.03
N VAL A 66 -14.16 5.21 -1.02
CA VAL A 66 -12.79 4.76 -0.76
C VAL A 66 -12.17 5.61 0.34
N ARG A 67 -11.60 4.98 1.36
CA ARG A 67 -10.67 5.63 2.29
C ARG A 67 -9.27 5.33 1.85
N LEU A 68 -8.50 6.38 1.57
CA LEU A 68 -7.07 6.28 1.33
C LEU A 68 -6.34 6.70 2.61
N VAL A 69 -5.48 5.82 3.12
CA VAL A 69 -4.51 6.15 4.18
C VAL A 69 -3.12 6.06 3.58
N ASP A 70 -2.46 7.20 3.46
CA ASP A 70 -1.11 7.33 2.92
C ASP A 70 -0.12 7.77 4.00
N ALA A 71 1.06 7.16 4.00
CA ALA A 71 2.09 7.35 5.00
C ALA A 71 3.45 7.53 4.30
N PRO A 72 3.91 8.77 4.08
CA PRO A 72 5.19 9.06 3.43
C PRO A 72 6.40 8.46 4.15
N ASN A 73 6.33 8.38 5.48
CA ASN A 73 7.39 7.86 6.34
C ASN A 73 6.88 6.66 7.15
N ALA A 74 6.27 5.67 6.48
CA ALA A 74 5.64 4.52 7.14
C ALA A 74 6.58 3.74 8.09
N ASP A 75 7.89 3.74 7.79
CA ASP A 75 8.92 3.05 8.59
C ASP A 75 9.43 3.86 9.79
N SER A 76 8.96 5.11 9.96
CA SER A 76 9.30 5.96 11.11
C SER A 76 8.50 5.56 12.34
N ARG A 77 9.08 5.73 13.54
CA ARG A 77 8.35 5.59 14.81
C ARG A 77 7.20 6.59 14.95
N GLU A 78 7.28 7.70 14.21
CA GLU A 78 6.27 8.76 14.18
C GLU A 78 5.88 9.02 12.73
N ALA A 79 5.23 8.03 12.10
CA ALA A 79 4.75 8.18 10.73
C ALA A 79 3.54 9.14 10.67
N GLU A 80 3.66 10.22 9.90
CA GLU A 80 2.51 11.05 9.55
C GLU A 80 1.55 10.28 8.65
N LEU A 81 0.26 10.28 9.01
CA LEU A 81 -0.80 9.65 8.23
C LEU A 81 -1.67 10.70 7.55
N TYR A 82 -1.77 10.59 6.23
CA TYR A 82 -2.68 11.38 5.40
C TYR A 82 -3.90 10.55 5.09
N VAL A 83 -5.08 11.04 5.51
CA VAL A 83 -6.35 10.33 5.32
C VAL A 83 -7.24 11.12 4.37
N GLU A 84 -7.66 10.52 3.27
CA GLU A 84 -8.61 11.09 2.30
C GLU A 84 -9.82 10.17 2.13
N TRP A 85 -11.01 10.77 2.03
CA TRP A 85 -12.23 10.09 1.61
C TRP A 85 -12.57 10.46 0.17
N LEU A 86 -12.82 9.44 -0.65
CA LEU A 86 -13.11 9.55 -2.07
C LEU A 86 -14.47 8.91 -2.39
N GLY A 87 -15.28 9.61 -3.18
CA GLY A 87 -16.48 9.04 -3.79
C GLY A 87 -16.28 8.87 -5.29
N VAL A 88 -15.99 7.65 -5.74
CA VAL A 88 -15.75 7.33 -7.16
C VAL A 88 -17.09 7.02 -7.84
N PRO A 89 -17.57 7.81 -8.81
CA PRO A 89 -18.80 7.50 -9.51
C PRO A 89 -18.72 6.19 -10.30
N VAL A 90 -19.82 5.45 -10.38
CA VAL A 90 -19.90 4.22 -11.20
C VAL A 90 -19.54 4.53 -12.65
N GLY A 91 -18.75 3.64 -13.25
CA GLY A 91 -18.24 3.78 -14.61
C GLY A 91 -17.09 4.78 -14.77
N SER A 92 -16.73 5.50 -13.70
CA SER A 92 -15.65 6.49 -13.72
C SER A 92 -14.36 5.94 -13.13
N THR A 93 -13.25 6.57 -13.52
CA THR A 93 -11.93 6.37 -12.93
C THR A 93 -11.47 7.67 -12.28
N VAL A 94 -10.93 7.58 -11.08
CA VAL A 94 -10.30 8.69 -10.36
C VAL A 94 -8.85 8.33 -10.11
N ASP A 95 -7.94 9.23 -10.51
CA ASP A 95 -6.52 9.07 -10.25
C ASP A 95 -6.08 9.91 -9.04
N ARG A 96 -5.10 9.38 -8.30
CA ARG A 96 -4.45 10.02 -7.17
C ARG A 96 -2.95 9.79 -7.25
N VAL A 97 -2.21 10.83 -6.86
CA VAL A 97 -0.78 10.70 -6.58
C VAL A 97 -0.66 10.51 -5.08
N ILE A 98 -0.10 9.38 -4.67
CA ILE A 98 0.22 9.11 -3.27
C ILE A 98 1.60 9.68 -2.96
N LYS A 99 1.76 10.27 -1.78
CA LYS A 99 3.01 10.86 -1.31
C LYS A 99 3.94 9.81 -0.72
N GLY A 100 3.37 8.76 -0.13
CA GLY A 100 4.09 7.63 0.44
C GLY A 100 3.83 6.33 -0.32
N GLN A 101 3.74 5.23 0.44
CA GLN A 101 3.51 3.89 -0.12
C GLN A 101 2.02 3.52 -0.22
N ALA A 102 1.09 4.37 0.24
CA ALA A 102 -0.31 4.02 0.50
C ALA A 102 -0.45 2.79 1.39
N TYR A 103 -0.69 3.00 2.67
CA TYR A 103 -0.67 1.96 3.68
C TYR A 103 -1.95 1.12 3.70
N ALA A 104 -3.11 1.74 3.41
CA ALA A 104 -4.39 1.02 3.38
C ALA A 104 -5.39 1.66 2.40
N LEU A 105 -6.16 0.80 1.74
CA LEU A 105 -7.43 1.17 1.09
C LEU A 105 -8.58 0.45 1.78
N CYS A 106 -9.56 1.22 2.25
CA CYS A 106 -10.88 0.69 2.62
C CYS A 106 -11.88 1.00 1.52
N PHE A 107 -12.77 0.06 1.22
CA PHE A 107 -13.81 0.22 0.23
C PHE A 107 -15.19 0.09 0.87
N ARG A 108 -16.13 0.94 0.45
CA ARG A 108 -17.49 0.96 0.99
C ARG A 108 -18.53 1.22 -0.10
N PRO A 109 -19.78 0.78 0.12
CA PRO A 109 -20.90 1.12 -0.75
C PRO A 109 -21.29 2.61 -0.68
N ASP A 110 -20.93 3.35 0.38
CA ASP A 110 -21.31 4.76 0.55
C ASP A 110 -20.22 5.62 1.23
N VAL A 111 -20.28 6.93 1.00
CA VAL A 111 -19.34 7.94 1.50
C VAL A 111 -19.85 8.50 2.84
N GLY A 112 -19.05 8.40 3.91
CA GLY A 112 -19.34 9.07 5.20
C GLY A 112 -19.75 8.19 6.38
N ASP A 113 -19.73 6.86 6.26
CA ASP A 113 -20.22 5.97 7.34
C ASP A 113 -19.24 5.74 8.51
N ASP A 114 -17.93 6.02 8.47
CA ASP A 114 -16.88 5.65 9.47
C ASP A 114 -16.85 4.26 10.17
N LYS A 115 -17.93 3.48 10.26
CA LYS A 115 -18.03 2.27 11.10
C LYS A 115 -17.65 0.98 10.38
N ALA A 116 -17.59 0.98 9.04
CA ALA A 116 -17.35 -0.22 8.23
C ALA A 116 -15.96 -0.29 7.54
N CYS A 117 -14.95 0.43 8.05
CA CYS A 117 -13.60 0.43 7.47
C CYS A 117 -12.70 -0.54 8.24
N ASP A 118 -12.97 -1.84 8.10
CA ASP A 118 -11.94 -2.85 8.36
C ASP A 118 -10.98 -2.84 7.15
N PRO A 119 -9.65 -2.74 7.36
CA PRO A 119 -8.70 -2.62 6.26
C PRO A 119 -8.62 -3.94 5.48
N LEU A 120 -9.46 -4.10 4.46
CA LEU A 120 -9.52 -5.30 3.59
C LEU A 120 -8.42 -5.34 2.51
N SER A 121 -7.56 -4.32 2.46
CA SER A 121 -6.32 -4.38 1.68
C SER A 121 -5.30 -3.41 2.23
N ALA A 122 -4.40 -3.92 3.07
CA ALA A 122 -3.07 -3.34 3.13
C ALA A 122 -2.48 -3.52 1.73
N LEU A 123 -2.19 -2.41 1.03
CA LEU A 123 -1.53 -2.43 -0.28
C LEU A 123 -0.07 -2.91 -0.20
N THR A 124 0.38 -3.14 1.02
CA THR A 124 1.64 -3.75 1.42
C THR A 124 1.32 -4.86 2.43
N PRO A 125 1.70 -6.13 2.19
CA PRO A 125 1.72 -7.12 3.26
C PRO A 125 2.80 -6.70 4.28
N PHE A 126 2.49 -6.76 5.57
CA PHE A 126 3.49 -6.79 6.63
C PHE A 126 4.30 -8.08 6.52
#